data_AF-A0A3B8WEK9-F1
#
_entry.id   AF-A0A3B8WEK9-F1
#
_cell.length_a   1.000
_cell.length_b   1.000
_cell.length_c   1.000
_cell.angle_alpha   90.00
_cell.angle_beta   90.00
_cell.angle_gamma   90.00
#
_symmetry.space_group_name_H-M   'P 1'
#
loop_
_entity.id
_entity.type
_entity.pdbx_description
1 polymer ?
#
loop_
_entity_poly.entity_id
_entity_poly.type
_entity_poly.pdbx_seq_one_letter_code
_entity_poly.pdbx_strand_id
1 'polypeptide(L)'
;ILAVVGRSAPEKHRSMALGIATAAGSAGQIIGPPVAQALLSQMPWQSVFMVLAGFITVSMLALLFMRAPKAAPSVSTDEPMGVVLKRAVKDPSFLFIFIGFFSCGYQLAFITAHFPAFITEMCGPITPDSLIYVLGVTSASGLGAISIAL
;
A
#
# COMPACT_ATOMS: atom_id res chain seq x y z
N ILE A 1 3.33 8.79 -5.10
CA ILE A 1 4.07 8.06 -6.17
C ILE A 1 3.42 8.28 -7.54
N LEU A 2 2.12 8.01 -7.72
CA LEU A 2 1.40 8.17 -9.00
C LEU A 2 1.57 9.54 -9.68
N ALA A 3 1.50 10.65 -8.92
CA ALA A 3 1.72 11.99 -9.48
C ALA A 3 3.13 12.18 -10.09
N VAL A 4 4.16 11.56 -9.47
CA VAL A 4 5.54 11.59 -9.96
C VAL A 4 5.71 10.68 -11.18
N VAL A 5 5.14 9.48 -11.13
CA VAL A 5 5.12 8.53 -12.25
C VAL A 5 4.43 9.13 -13.47
N GLY A 6 3.26 9.76 -13.28
CA GLY A 6 2.52 10.42 -14.34
C GLY A 6 3.30 11.57 -14.99
N ARG A 7 4.02 12.38 -14.19
CA ARG A 7 4.87 13.46 -14.73
C ARG A 7 6.11 12.95 -15.47
N SER A 8 6.61 11.76 -15.11
CA SER A 8 7.85 11.19 -15.68
C SER A 8 7.60 10.30 -16.91
N ALA A 9 6.36 9.85 -17.13
CA ALA A 9 6.00 9.01 -18.27
C ALA A 9 5.63 9.83 -19.52
N PRO A 10 6.05 9.42 -20.74
CA PRO A 10 5.59 10.00 -22.00
C PRO A 10 4.06 9.92 -22.13
N GLU A 11 3.41 10.89 -22.76
CA GLU A 11 1.93 10.95 -22.85
C GLU A 11 1.31 9.66 -23.38
N LYS A 12 1.91 9.08 -24.43
CA LYS A 12 1.48 7.80 -25.03
C LYS A 12 1.46 6.63 -24.03
N HIS A 13 2.32 6.65 -23.02
CA HIS A 13 2.48 5.56 -22.04
C HIS A 13 2.06 5.94 -20.62
N ARG A 14 1.54 7.16 -20.40
CA ARG A 14 1.18 7.67 -19.07
C ARG A 14 0.16 6.77 -18.38
N SER A 15 -0.89 6.35 -19.09
CA SER A 15 -1.91 5.45 -18.52
C SER A 15 -1.32 4.08 -18.13
N MET A 16 -0.49 3.50 -19.00
CA MET A 16 0.19 2.23 -18.73
C MET A 16 1.13 2.33 -17.52
N ALA A 17 1.91 3.40 -17.42
CA ALA A 17 2.82 3.63 -16.30
C ALA A 17 2.07 3.79 -14.96
N LEU A 18 0.95 4.52 -14.96
CA LEU A 18 0.08 4.63 -13.79
C LEU A 18 -0.54 3.27 -13.42
N GLY A 19 -0.97 2.49 -14.41
CA GLY A 19 -1.49 1.13 -14.20
C GLY A 19 -0.47 0.19 -13.56
N ILE A 20 0.76 0.15 -14.07
CA ILE A 20 1.85 -0.66 -13.51
C ILE A 20 2.17 -0.21 -12.08
N ALA A 21 2.25 1.10 -11.82
CA ALA A 21 2.51 1.61 -10.48
C ALA A 21 1.41 1.23 -9.47
N THR A 22 0.14 1.28 -9.88
CA THR A 22 -0.98 0.83 -9.04
C THR A 22 -0.93 -0.68 -8.81
N ALA A 23 -0.69 -1.47 -9.86
CA ALA A 23 -0.60 -2.93 -9.76
C ALA A 23 0.54 -3.38 -8.84
N ALA A 24 1.69 -2.70 -8.90
CA ALA A 24 2.80 -2.94 -7.98
C ALA A 24 2.41 -2.65 -6.51
N GLY A 25 1.61 -1.60 -6.29
CA GLY A 25 1.05 -1.31 -4.96
C GLY A 25 0.14 -2.43 -4.45
N SER A 26 -0.78 -2.93 -5.28
CA SER A 26 -1.66 -4.05 -4.93
C SER A 26 -0.88 -5.35 -4.68
N ALA A 27 0.11 -5.67 -5.53
CA ALA A 27 0.98 -6.83 -5.31
C ALA A 27 1.73 -6.74 -3.97
N GLY A 28 2.18 -5.54 -3.59
CA GLY A 28 2.80 -5.31 -2.28
C GLY A 28 1.85 -5.58 -1.11
N GLN A 29 0.56 -5.27 -1.24
CA GLN A 29 -0.45 -5.57 -0.21
C GLN A 29 -0.74 -7.06 -0.09
N ILE A 30 -0.66 -7.81 -1.19
CA ILE A 30 -0.84 -9.27 -1.22
C ILE A 30 0.38 -9.99 -0.62
N ILE A 31 1.58 -9.60 -1.05
CA ILE A 31 2.82 -10.32 -0.71
C ILE A 31 3.38 -9.87 0.65
N GLY A 32 3.18 -8.60 1.01
CA GLY A 32 3.77 -7.97 2.20
C GLY A 32 3.42 -8.67 3.52
N PRO A 33 2.13 -8.86 3.87
CA PRO A 33 1.74 -9.47 5.14
C PRO A 33 2.24 -10.91 5.31
N PRO A 34 2.12 -11.82 4.32
CA PRO A 34 2.69 -13.17 4.42
C PRO A 34 4.21 -13.17 4.60
N VAL A 35 4.94 -12.31 3.88
CA VAL A 35 6.40 -12.17 4.03
C VAL A 35 6.75 -11.67 5.43
N ALA A 36 6.07 -10.65 5.93
CA ALA A 36 6.28 -10.13 7.28
C ALA A 36 6.03 -11.20 8.35
N GLN A 37 4.97 -11.99 8.20
CA GLN A 37 4.65 -13.09 9.11
C GLN A 37 5.70 -14.22 9.05
N ALA A 38 6.21 -14.56 7.85
CA ALA A 38 7.27 -15.54 7.68
C ALA A 38 8.62 -15.09 8.26
N LEU A 39 8.85 -13.78 8.35
CA LEU A 39 9.99 -13.22 9.07
C LEU A 39 9.76 -13.30 10.59
N LEU A 40 8.57 -12.92 11.07
CA LEU A 40 8.23 -12.98 12.49
C LEU A 40 8.27 -14.38 13.10
N SER A 41 8.09 -15.44 12.29
CA SER A 41 8.24 -16.83 12.76
C SER A 41 9.70 -17.25 12.98
N GLN A 42 10.66 -16.53 12.40
CA GLN A 42 12.09 -16.87 12.43
C GLN A 42 12.94 -15.91 13.27
N MET A 43 12.48 -14.67 13.46
CA MET A 43 13.25 -13.64 14.15
C MET A 43 12.35 -12.72 15.00
N PRO A 44 12.90 -12.07 16.04
CA PRO A 44 12.13 -11.13 16.86
C PRO A 44 11.72 -9.89 16.05
N TRP A 45 10.59 -9.29 16.42
CA TRP A 45 9.93 -8.20 15.68
C TRP A 45 10.86 -7.00 15.39
N GLN A 46 11.78 -6.67 16.29
CA GLN A 46 12.74 -5.58 16.10
C GLN A 46 13.65 -5.83 14.88
N SER A 47 14.09 -7.08 14.70
CA SER A 47 14.92 -7.48 13.55
C SER A 47 14.12 -7.44 12.25
N VAL A 48 12.83 -7.79 12.29
CA VAL A 48 11.93 -7.66 11.14
C VAL A 48 11.83 -6.21 10.67
N PHE A 49 11.64 -5.26 11.58
CA PHE A 49 11.62 -3.84 11.24
C PHE A 49 12.94 -3.37 10.62
N MET A 50 14.08 -3.85 11.12
CA MET A 50 15.40 -3.54 10.54
C MET A 50 15.54 -4.08 9.11
N VAL A 51 15.07 -5.31 8.85
CA VAL A 51 15.08 -5.89 7.49
C VAL A 51 14.18 -5.11 6.54
N LEU A 52 12.96 -4.77 6.97
CA LEU A 52 12.03 -3.96 6.16
C LEU A 52 12.57 -2.55 5.89
N ALA A 53 13.20 -1.92 6.88
CA ALA A 53 13.87 -0.63 6.71
C ALA A 53 15.04 -0.73 5.70
N GLY A 54 15.80 -1.83 5.74
CA GLY A 54 16.82 -2.12 4.75
C GLY A 54 16.25 -2.23 3.33
N PHE A 55 15.13 -2.95 3.17
CA PHE A 55 14.46 -3.10 1.88
C PHE A 55 13.98 -1.75 1.31
N ILE A 56 13.38 -0.91 2.15
CA ILE A 56 12.98 0.46 1.78
C ILE A 56 14.21 1.28 1.36
N THR A 57 15.30 1.22 2.14
CA THR A 57 16.55 1.94 1.84
C THR A 57 17.12 1.51 0.49
N VAL A 58 17.14 0.21 0.19
CA VAL A 58 17.59 -0.32 -1.10
C VAL A 58 16.66 0.15 -2.22
N SER A 59 15.34 0.17 -2.01
CA SER A 59 14.39 0.70 -2.99
C SER A 59 14.60 2.19 -3.30
N MET A 60 15.09 2.97 -2.33
CA MET A 60 15.44 4.38 -2.55
C MET A 60 16.62 4.54 -3.51
N LEU A 61 17.48 3.53 -3.71
CA LEU A 61 18.52 3.58 -4.74
C LEU A 61 17.90 3.69 -6.15
N ALA A 62 16.65 3.25 -6.34
CA ALA A 62 15.93 3.46 -7.60
C ALA A 62 15.76 4.96 -7.94
N LEU A 63 15.76 5.85 -6.94
CA LEU A 63 15.71 7.30 -7.15
C LEU A 63 16.96 7.81 -7.88
N LEU A 64 18.12 7.17 -7.72
CA LEU A 64 19.34 7.54 -8.44
C LEU A 64 19.21 7.35 -9.96
N PHE A 65 18.36 6.40 -10.37
CA PHE A 65 18.08 6.14 -11.78
C PHE A 65 16.95 7.03 -12.33
N MET A 66 16.25 7.78 -11.48
CA MET A 66 15.24 8.73 -11.91
C MET A 66 15.91 9.99 -12.48
N ARG A 67 15.87 10.14 -13.80
CA ARG A 67 16.23 11.39 -14.47
C ARG A 67 15.05 12.36 -14.35
N ALA A 68 15.13 13.29 -13.42
CA ALA A 68 14.17 14.39 -13.36
C ALA A 68 14.38 15.30 -14.59
N PRO A 69 13.35 15.52 -15.43
CA PRO A 69 13.40 16.57 -16.42
C PRO A 69 13.69 17.89 -15.69
N LYS A 70 14.66 18.65 -16.18
CA LYS A 70 14.95 20.00 -15.66
C LYS A 70 13.62 20.73 -15.63
N ALA A 71 13.20 21.21 -14.45
CA ALA A 71 11.96 21.95 -14.34
C ALA A 71 11.97 23.04 -15.42
N ALA A 72 11.06 22.94 -16.39
CA ALA A 72 10.85 24.05 -17.30
C ALA A 72 10.60 25.28 -16.42
N PRO A 73 11.10 26.48 -16.78
CA PRO A 73 10.81 27.68 -16.03
C PRO A 73 9.29 27.85 -16.02
N SER A 74 8.65 27.36 -14.97
CA SER A 74 7.23 27.50 -14.79
C SER A 74 7.04 28.99 -14.59
N VAL A 75 6.16 29.58 -15.39
CA VAL A 75 5.45 30.78 -14.97
C VAL A 75 4.68 30.33 -13.72
N SER A 76 5.34 30.37 -12.56
CA SER A 76 4.74 29.99 -11.30
C SER A 76 3.75 31.10 -10.97
N THR A 77 2.48 30.84 -11.27
CA THR A 77 1.46 31.36 -10.38
C THR A 77 1.76 30.71 -9.03
N ASP A 78 2.53 31.40 -8.18
CA ASP A 78 2.69 31.12 -6.74
C ASP A 78 1.35 31.40 -6.06
N GLU A 79 0.31 30.65 -6.45
CA GLU A 79 -0.94 30.65 -5.72
C GLU A 79 -0.64 30.02 -4.35
N PRO A 80 -0.90 30.74 -3.25
CA PRO A 80 -0.63 30.20 -1.94
C PRO A 80 -1.46 28.92 -1.74
N MET A 81 -0.84 27.88 -1.18
CA MET A 81 -1.45 26.56 -0.98
C MET A 81 -2.84 26.63 -0.32
N GLY A 82 -3.05 27.62 0.56
CA GLY A 82 -4.35 27.87 1.21
C GLY A 82 -5.47 28.25 0.23
N VAL A 83 -5.17 28.95 -0.87
CA VAL A 83 -6.15 29.29 -1.91
C VAL A 83 -6.54 28.05 -2.70
N VAL A 84 -5.56 27.24 -3.10
CA VAL A 84 -5.80 25.97 -3.80
C VAL A 84 -6.64 25.01 -2.94
N LEU A 85 -6.31 24.90 -1.64
CA LEU A 85 -7.05 24.06 -0.71
C LEU A 85 -8.49 24.56 -0.53
N LYS A 86 -8.69 25.88 -0.35
CA LYS A 86 -10.02 26.48 -0.22
C LYS A 86 -10.85 26.27 -1.48
N ARG A 87 -10.22 26.29 -2.66
CA ARG A 87 -10.88 26.01 -3.94
C ARG A 87 -11.28 24.54 -4.07
N ALA A 88 -10.38 23.62 -3.70
CA ALA A 88 -10.66 22.19 -3.71
C ALA A 88 -11.82 21.83 -2.76
N VAL A 89 -11.83 22.33 -1.53
CA VAL A 89 -12.91 22.06 -0.55
C VAL A 89 -14.26 22.64 -0.99
N LYS A 90 -14.25 23.73 -1.77
CA LYS A 90 -15.48 24.32 -2.34
C LYS A 90 -15.93 23.66 -3.65
N ASP A 91 -15.12 22.81 -4.25
CA ASP A 91 -15.45 22.11 -5.48
C ASP A 91 -16.29 20.85 -5.16
N PRO A 92 -17.56 20.78 -5.60
CA PRO A 92 -18.42 19.64 -5.30
C PRO A 92 -17.93 18.34 -5.94
N SER A 93 -17.30 18.41 -7.13
CA SER A 93 -16.75 17.22 -7.80
C SER A 93 -15.58 16.64 -7.00
N PHE A 94 -14.70 17.52 -6.48
CA PHE A 94 -13.65 17.11 -5.57
C PHE A 94 -14.22 16.46 -4.31
N LEU A 95 -15.27 17.05 -3.72
CA LEU A 95 -15.88 16.52 -2.50
C LEU A 95 -16.48 15.12 -2.71
N PHE A 96 -17.21 14.89 -3.80
CA PHE A 96 -17.77 13.57 -4.11
C PHE A 96 -16.69 12.51 -4.30
N ILE A 97 -15.61 12.83 -5.03
CA ILE A 97 -14.48 11.92 -5.23
C ILE A 97 -13.79 11.66 -3.88
N PHE A 98 -13.53 12.70 -3.10
CA PHE A 98 -12.88 12.59 -1.79
C PHE A 98 -13.66 11.68 -0.85
N ILE A 99 -14.97 11.89 -0.71
CA ILE A 99 -15.82 11.06 0.16
C ILE A 99 -15.82 9.60 -0.30
N GLY A 100 -15.87 9.35 -1.61
CA GLY A 100 -15.80 7.99 -2.16
C GLY A 100 -14.49 7.28 -1.82
N PHE A 101 -13.35 7.92 -2.09
CA PHE A 101 -12.03 7.37 -1.77
C PHE A 101 -11.81 7.23 -0.26
N PHE A 102 -12.28 8.19 0.54
CA PHE A 102 -12.18 8.16 1.99
C PHE A 102 -12.97 6.99 2.59
N SER A 103 -14.22 6.81 2.18
CA SER A 103 -15.08 5.71 2.65
C SER A 103 -14.46 4.35 2.34
N CYS A 104 -14.02 4.15 1.10
CA CYS A 104 -13.35 2.93 0.66
C CYS A 104 -12.06 2.67 1.46
N GLY A 105 -11.20 3.69 1.58
CA GLY A 105 -9.96 3.58 2.34
C GLY A 105 -10.18 3.28 3.83
N TYR A 106 -11.18 3.92 4.44
CA TYR A 106 -11.56 3.67 5.84
C TYR A 106 -12.03 2.23 6.06
N GLN A 107 -12.93 1.72 5.21
CA GLN A 107 -13.41 0.33 5.32
C GLN A 107 -12.26 -0.67 5.15
N LEU A 108 -11.38 -0.46 4.17
CA LEU A 108 -10.22 -1.32 3.94
C LEU A 108 -9.26 -1.28 5.14
N ALA A 109 -8.94 -0.11 5.66
CA ALA A 109 -8.08 0.03 6.85
C ALA A 109 -8.70 -0.62 8.10
N PHE A 110 -10.02 -0.45 8.28
CA PHE A 110 -10.74 -1.03 9.40
C PHE A 110 -10.69 -2.56 9.37
N ILE A 111 -11.01 -3.17 8.22
CA ILE A 111 -10.98 -4.62 8.03
C ILE A 111 -9.55 -5.13 8.24
N THR A 112 -8.55 -4.54 7.59
CA THR A 112 -7.15 -5.02 7.70
C THR A 112 -6.60 -4.94 9.13
N ALA A 113 -7.01 -3.96 9.93
CA ALA A 113 -6.56 -3.82 11.32
C ALA A 113 -7.26 -4.78 12.30
N HIS A 114 -8.55 -5.04 12.13
CA HIS A 114 -9.36 -5.79 13.11
C HIS A 114 -9.61 -7.24 12.71
N PHE A 115 -9.58 -7.57 11.43
CA PHE A 115 -9.88 -8.92 10.95
C PHE A 115 -8.89 -9.98 11.44
N PRO A 116 -7.56 -9.75 11.49
CA PRO A 116 -6.63 -10.74 12.05
C PRO A 116 -6.89 -11.04 13.52
N ALA A 117 -7.19 -10.02 14.32
CA ALA A 117 -7.54 -10.18 15.73
C ALA A 117 -8.87 -10.94 15.89
N PHE A 118 -9.88 -10.58 15.09
CA PHE A 118 -11.15 -11.29 15.06
C PHE A 118 -11.00 -12.77 14.73
N ILE A 119 -10.20 -13.12 13.71
CA ILE A 119 -9.90 -14.52 13.36
C ILE A 119 -9.15 -15.23 14.49
N THR A 120 -8.23 -14.55 15.17
CA THR A 120 -7.47 -15.14 16.28
C THR A 120 -8.34 -15.43 17.51
N GLU A 121 -9.32 -14.58 17.81
CA GLU A 121 -10.18 -14.74 18.99
C GLU A 121 -11.44 -15.59 18.74
N MET A 122 -12.02 -15.53 17.54
CA MET A 122 -13.31 -16.16 17.24
C MET A 122 -13.17 -17.49 16.50
N CYS A 123 -12.00 -17.81 15.94
CA CYS A 123 -11.77 -19.08 15.25
C CYS A 123 -11.14 -20.10 16.21
N GLY A 124 -11.65 -21.34 16.17
CA GLY A 124 -11.09 -22.45 16.94
C GLY A 124 -9.71 -22.89 16.40
N PRO A 125 -8.99 -23.77 17.12
CA PRO A 125 -7.70 -24.27 16.68
C PRO A 125 -7.79 -24.92 15.28
N ILE A 126 -6.85 -24.57 14.40
CA ILE A 126 -6.79 -25.10 13.04
C ILE A 126 -6.48 -26.61 13.14
N THR A 127 -7.44 -27.45 12.76
CA THR A 127 -7.27 -28.90 12.80
C THR A 127 -6.35 -29.37 11.67
N PRO A 128 -5.49 -30.37 11.90
CA PRO A 128 -4.56 -30.89 10.89
C PRO A 128 -5.20 -31.42 9.60
N ASP A 129 -6.48 -31.83 9.67
CA ASP A 129 -7.27 -32.30 8.52
C ASP A 129 -7.89 -31.17 7.69
N SER A 130 -7.72 -29.90 8.09
CA SER A 130 -8.28 -28.78 7.34
C SER A 130 -7.48 -28.50 6.06
N LEU A 131 -8.18 -28.16 4.97
CA LEU A 131 -7.58 -27.71 3.70
C LEU A 131 -6.57 -26.55 3.90
N ILE A 132 -6.79 -25.75 4.94
CA ILE A 132 -5.98 -24.58 5.30
C ILE A 132 -4.63 -25.01 5.90
N TYR A 133 -4.62 -26.09 6.68
CA TYR A 133 -3.39 -26.70 7.22
C TYR A 133 -2.54 -27.30 6.10
N VAL A 134 -3.16 -27.95 5.10
CA VAL A 134 -2.49 -28.50 3.92
C VAL A 134 -1.86 -27.40 3.05
N LEU A 135 -2.45 -26.20 3.04
CA LEU A 135 -1.90 -25.01 2.39
C LEU A 135 -0.78 -24.32 3.19
N GLY A 136 -0.34 -24.92 4.32
CA GLY A 136 0.79 -24.44 5.13
C GLY A 136 0.40 -23.47 6.24
N VAL A 137 -0.90 -23.23 6.48
CA VAL A 137 -1.37 -22.33 7.53
C VAL A 137 -1.60 -23.09 8.81
N THR A 138 -0.57 -23.14 9.65
CA THR A 138 -0.57 -23.94 10.89
C THR A 138 -0.94 -23.14 12.13
N SER A 139 -1.16 -21.82 12.01
CA SER A 139 -1.49 -20.93 13.14
C SER A 139 -2.54 -19.89 12.76
N ALA A 140 -3.31 -19.42 13.76
CA ALA A 140 -4.30 -18.35 13.59
C ALA A 140 -3.66 -17.04 13.09
N SER A 141 -2.42 -16.76 13.53
CA SER A 141 -1.64 -15.61 13.05
C SER A 141 -1.26 -15.73 11.58
N GLY A 142 -0.94 -16.95 11.11
CA GLY A 142 -0.72 -17.23 9.68
C GLY A 142 -2.00 -17.05 8.85
N LEU A 143 -3.15 -17.45 9.41
CA LEU A 143 -4.45 -17.29 8.77
C LEU A 143 -4.83 -15.80 8.65
N GLY A 144 -4.55 -15.00 9.68
CA GLY A 144 -4.71 -13.54 9.66
C GLY A 144 -3.80 -12.85 8.64
N ALA A 145 -2.57 -13.32 8.45
CA ALA A 145 -1.67 -12.77 7.44
C ALA A 145 -2.12 -13.07 6.01
N ILE A 146 -2.65 -14.28 5.76
CA ILE A 146 -3.16 -14.68 4.45
C ILE A 146 -4.51 -14.04 4.14
N SER A 147 -5.35 -13.76 5.13
CA SER A 147 -6.61 -13.06 4.91
C SER A 147 -6.45 -11.58 4.56
N ILE A 148 -5.37 -10.92 5.00
CA ILE A 148 -5.01 -9.58 4.51
C ILE A 148 -4.49 -9.65 3.06
N ALA A 149 -3.92 -10.78 2.66
CA ALA A 149 -3.35 -10.99 1.34
C ALA A 149 -4.37 -11.33 0.25
N LEU A 150 -5.62 -11.63 0.59
CA LEU A 150 -6.66 -12.09 -0.35
C LEU A 150 -7.62 -10.97 -0.80
#